data_AF-A0A949H9N7-F1
#
_entry.id   AF-A0A949H9N7-F1
#
_cell.length_a   1.000
_cell.length_b   1.000
_cell.length_c   1.000
_cell.angle_alpha   90.00
_cell.angle_beta   90.00
_cell.angle_gamma   90.00
#
_symmetry.space_group_name_H-M   'P 1'
#
loop_
_entity.id
_entity.type
_entity.pdbx_description
1 polymer ?
#
loop_
_entity_poly.entity_id
_entity_poly.type
_entity_poly.pdbx_seq_one_letter_code
_entity_poly.pdbx_strand_id
1 'polypeptide(L)'
;MDHERRALSLLVPAMWLDLHRSDGVELQRAAVVRWIAAGEQCLARTQPSPPRAARSMAALAVAISDSMERGQPVAALDARVAQLLPTLFPLAVVPGMAAVPDGIALTAHLPSPFHADGADRAAPRESLETHGSSAADGWQPTPHLFAAGEEPDWGHVQPQVLPHASTCRAQAPPAWSSMAFASIRAAFLQAQPTTAGQRLSAWRWNLAARSGGVIGYWFRVGRILLGSAHIPATRLARALAILGIALHDACIACWESKYHYRLLRPIQWMQRDMPHWWPVITTPAHPAYPSAHAVLAGAASAVLGALMPAARRDLRWVAGQIASARVAAGVHWPIDGTAGLAMGQQVAARVLAHTHVARRLEAR
;
A
#
# COMPACT_ATOMS: atom_id res chain seq x y z
N MET A 1 11.19 -22.41 -8.09
CA MET A 1 11.84 -21.76 -9.24
C MET A 1 10.85 -21.16 -10.25
N ASP A 2 9.73 -21.82 -10.61
CA ASP A 2 8.81 -21.30 -11.64
C ASP A 2 7.93 -20.12 -11.15
N HIS A 3 7.44 -20.17 -9.90
CA HIS A 3 6.67 -19.08 -9.28
C HIS A 3 7.45 -17.77 -9.12
N GLU A 4 8.72 -17.87 -8.73
CA GLU A 4 9.60 -16.72 -8.54
C GLU A 4 9.91 -16.06 -9.89
N ARG A 5 10.17 -16.83 -10.95
CA ARG A 5 10.39 -16.29 -12.29
C ARG A 5 9.15 -15.55 -12.83
N ARG A 6 7.95 -16.10 -12.67
CA ARG A 6 6.69 -15.44 -13.06
C ARG A 6 6.35 -14.20 -12.21
N ALA A 7 6.63 -14.25 -10.91
CA ALA A 7 6.45 -13.09 -10.03
C ALA A 7 7.45 -11.97 -10.33
N LEU A 8 8.71 -12.33 -10.59
CA LEU A 8 9.76 -11.39 -10.97
C LEU A 8 9.55 -10.85 -12.39
N SER A 9 8.92 -11.58 -13.31
CA SER A 9 8.56 -11.02 -14.63
C SER A 9 7.52 -9.90 -14.54
N LEU A 10 6.69 -9.88 -13.49
CA LEU A 10 5.80 -8.74 -13.19
C LEU A 10 6.54 -7.51 -12.62
N LEU A 11 7.79 -7.68 -12.17
CA LEU A 11 8.67 -6.58 -11.75
C LEU A 11 9.42 -5.93 -12.92
N VAL A 12 9.47 -6.58 -14.08
CA VAL A 12 10.09 -6.05 -15.30
C VAL A 12 9.05 -5.21 -16.05
N PRO A 13 9.37 -4.00 -16.54
CA PRO A 13 8.44 -3.22 -17.34
C PRO A 13 8.07 -4.00 -18.60
N ALA A 14 6.78 -4.32 -18.79
CA ALA A 14 6.32 -4.80 -20.08
C ALA A 14 6.54 -3.69 -21.13
N MET A 15 7.30 -4.02 -22.17
CA MET A 15 7.45 -3.19 -23.36
C MET A 15 6.07 -2.96 -23.99
N TRP A 16 5.89 -1.74 -24.47
CA TRP A 16 4.66 -1.22 -25.07
C TRP A 16 4.05 -2.21 -26.07
N LEU A 17 2.75 -2.46 -25.94
CA LEU A 17 1.96 -3.10 -27.00
C LEU A 17 1.69 -2.04 -28.08
N ASP A 18 2.13 -2.36 -29.31
CA ASP A 18 1.87 -1.59 -30.52
C ASP A 18 0.36 -1.39 -30.70
N LEU A 19 -0.08 -0.12 -30.68
CA LEU A 19 -1.45 0.26 -31.02
C LEU A 19 -1.52 0.52 -32.52
N HIS A 20 -1.91 -0.48 -33.29
CA HIS A 20 -2.32 -0.29 -34.69
C HIS A 20 -3.82 -0.52 -34.82
N ARG A 21 -4.52 0.56 -35.21
CA ARG A 21 -5.96 0.67 -35.54
C ARG A 21 -6.90 -0.18 -34.67
N SER A 22 -7.20 0.36 -33.49
CA SER A 22 -8.18 -0.17 -32.56
C SER A 22 -9.57 0.43 -32.77
N ASP A 23 -10.60 -0.40 -32.61
CA ASP A 23 -11.98 0.06 -32.49
C ASP A 23 -12.19 0.88 -31.18
N GLY A 24 -13.37 1.48 -31.01
CA GLY A 24 -13.66 2.33 -29.85
C GLY A 24 -13.52 1.62 -28.49
N VAL A 25 -13.70 0.30 -28.44
CA VAL A 25 -13.63 -0.50 -27.21
C VAL A 25 -12.19 -0.73 -26.79
N GLU A 26 -11.31 -1.04 -27.74
CA GLU A 26 -9.87 -1.16 -27.50
C GLU A 26 -9.26 0.18 -27.06
N LEU A 27 -9.72 1.31 -27.62
CA LEU A 27 -9.30 2.65 -27.21
C LEU A 27 -9.63 2.95 -25.74
N GLN A 28 -10.83 2.61 -25.27
CA GLN A 28 -11.21 2.81 -23.87
C GLN A 28 -10.38 1.93 -22.92
N ARG A 29 -10.15 0.66 -23.27
CA ARG A 29 -9.28 -0.24 -22.48
C ARG A 29 -7.85 0.31 -22.40
N ALA A 30 -7.30 0.75 -23.53
CA ALA A 30 -5.97 1.34 -23.58
C ALA A 30 -5.88 2.61 -22.71
N ALA A 31 -6.92 3.45 -22.70
CA ALA A 31 -6.96 4.65 -21.86
C ALA A 31 -6.94 4.32 -20.36
N VAL A 32 -7.71 3.30 -19.92
CA VAL A 32 -7.70 2.85 -18.51
C VAL A 32 -6.31 2.38 -18.09
N VAL A 33 -5.68 1.51 -18.90
CA VAL A 33 -4.33 1.00 -18.63
C VAL A 33 -3.31 2.14 -18.58
N ARG A 34 -3.37 3.05 -19.55
CA ARG A 34 -2.47 4.21 -19.66
C ARG A 34 -2.54 5.10 -18.42
N TRP A 35 -3.73 5.47 -17.96
CA TRP A 35 -3.87 6.38 -16.82
C TRP A 35 -3.48 5.75 -15.48
N ILE A 36 -3.74 4.46 -15.28
CA ILE A 36 -3.24 3.76 -14.09
C ILE A 36 -1.71 3.67 -14.11
N ALA A 37 -1.11 3.40 -15.27
CA ALA A 37 0.35 3.43 -15.43
C ALA A 37 0.93 4.85 -15.18
N ALA A 38 0.23 5.92 -15.57
CA ALA A 38 0.63 7.28 -15.25
C ALA A 38 0.62 7.54 -13.74
N GLY A 39 -0.41 7.07 -13.02
CA GLY A 39 -0.44 7.13 -11.55
C GLY A 39 0.73 6.36 -10.90
N GLU A 40 1.07 5.17 -11.40
CA GLU A 40 2.25 4.40 -10.95
C GLU A 40 3.55 5.21 -11.16
N GLN A 41 3.68 5.92 -12.28
CA GLN A 41 4.83 6.78 -12.55
C GLN A 41 4.87 7.99 -11.63
N CYS A 42 3.72 8.60 -11.34
CA CYS A 42 3.62 9.67 -10.36
C CYS A 42 4.09 9.20 -8.98
N LEU A 43 3.60 8.06 -8.49
CA LEU A 43 4.08 7.46 -7.23
C LEU A 43 5.59 7.22 -7.23
N ALA A 44 6.13 6.69 -8.33
CA ALA A 44 7.57 6.44 -8.43
C ALA A 44 8.41 7.72 -8.39
N ARG A 45 7.86 8.86 -8.84
CA ARG A 45 8.53 10.16 -8.84
C ARG A 45 8.36 10.92 -7.53
N THR A 46 7.16 10.93 -6.95
CA THR A 46 6.83 11.73 -5.75
C THR A 46 7.10 11.00 -4.45
N GLN A 47 7.16 9.67 -4.46
CA GLN A 47 7.46 8.82 -3.30
C GLN A 47 6.70 9.24 -2.02
N PRO A 48 5.36 9.40 -2.07
CA PRO A 48 4.60 9.81 -0.90
C PRO A 48 4.58 8.67 0.13
N SER A 49 4.21 9.00 1.37
CA SER A 49 3.97 8.02 2.42
C SER A 49 2.98 6.94 1.93
N PRO A 50 3.09 5.68 2.38
CA PRO A 50 2.19 4.61 1.92
C PRO A 50 0.69 4.92 2.05
N PRO A 51 0.22 5.60 3.12
CA PRO A 51 -1.18 6.00 3.23
C PRO A 51 -1.62 7.00 2.16
N ARG A 52 -0.80 8.03 1.90
CA ARG A 52 -1.05 9.00 0.82
C ARG A 52 -0.99 8.32 -0.56
N ALA A 53 -0.02 7.44 -0.78
CA ALA A 53 0.09 6.66 -2.02
C ALA A 53 -1.19 5.84 -2.30
N ALA A 54 -1.70 5.17 -1.27
CA ALA A 54 -2.90 4.34 -1.37
C ALA A 54 -4.14 5.19 -1.69
N ARG A 55 -4.31 6.32 -1.00
CA ARG A 55 -5.40 7.27 -1.27
C ARG A 55 -5.36 7.80 -2.70
N SER A 56 -4.20 8.30 -3.14
CA SER A 56 -4.07 8.91 -4.46
C SER A 56 -4.38 7.92 -5.60
N MET A 57 -3.89 6.69 -5.49
CA MET A 57 -4.20 5.65 -6.48
C MET A 57 -5.64 5.17 -6.41
N ALA A 58 -6.24 5.08 -5.22
CA ALA A 58 -7.65 4.73 -5.07
C ALA A 58 -8.56 5.79 -5.71
N ALA A 59 -8.32 7.07 -5.42
CA ALA A 59 -9.06 8.18 -6.00
C ALA A 59 -8.90 8.24 -7.53
N LEU A 60 -7.69 8.03 -8.06
CA LEU A 60 -7.45 7.91 -9.50
C LEU A 60 -8.28 6.78 -10.12
N ALA A 61 -8.19 5.57 -9.54
CA ALA A 61 -8.87 4.39 -10.09
C ALA A 61 -10.40 4.53 -10.03
N VAL A 62 -10.95 5.11 -8.95
CA VAL A 62 -12.38 5.42 -8.83
C VAL A 62 -12.81 6.46 -9.87
N ALA A 63 -12.04 7.53 -10.07
CA ALA A 63 -12.37 8.54 -11.09
C ALA A 63 -12.46 7.94 -12.50
N ILE A 64 -11.50 7.08 -12.85
CA ILE A 64 -11.49 6.36 -14.13
C ILE A 64 -12.70 5.42 -14.23
N SER A 65 -12.98 4.64 -13.18
CA SER A 65 -14.15 3.75 -13.12
C SER A 65 -15.46 4.51 -13.33
N ASP A 66 -15.66 5.63 -12.63
CA ASP A 66 -16.86 6.45 -12.77
C ASP A 66 -17.04 7.04 -14.18
N SER A 67 -15.93 7.40 -14.84
CA SER A 67 -15.95 7.90 -16.21
C SER A 67 -16.33 6.80 -17.21
N MET A 68 -15.81 5.58 -17.02
CA MET A 68 -16.18 4.43 -17.84
C MET A 68 -17.64 4.01 -17.61
N GLU A 69 -18.12 4.00 -16.36
CA GLU A 69 -19.51 3.65 -16.03
C GLU A 69 -20.51 4.65 -16.61
N ARG A 70 -20.13 5.92 -16.76
CA ARG A 70 -20.92 6.95 -17.43
C ARG A 70 -20.85 6.90 -18.97
N GLY A 71 -20.10 5.96 -19.54
CA GLY A 71 -19.92 5.85 -20.99
C GLY A 71 -19.24 7.08 -21.61
N GLN A 72 -18.43 7.81 -20.84
CA GLN A 72 -17.77 9.02 -21.34
C GLN A 72 -16.78 8.68 -22.47
N PRO A 73 -16.65 9.53 -23.50
CA PRO A 73 -15.64 9.37 -24.54
C PRO A 73 -14.24 9.49 -23.94
N VAL A 74 -13.25 8.84 -24.56
CA VAL A 74 -11.85 8.80 -24.08
C VAL A 74 -11.29 10.21 -23.88
N ALA A 75 -11.61 11.17 -24.76
CA ALA A 75 -11.17 12.56 -24.61
C ALA A 75 -11.66 13.23 -23.31
N ALA A 76 -12.88 12.92 -22.87
CA ALA A 76 -13.43 13.44 -21.61
C ALA A 76 -12.79 12.77 -20.39
N LEU A 77 -12.51 11.47 -20.46
CA LEU A 77 -11.70 10.78 -19.45
C LEU A 77 -10.31 11.43 -19.35
N ASP A 78 -9.67 11.67 -20.49
CA ASP A 78 -8.31 12.22 -20.55
C ASP A 78 -8.24 13.60 -19.92
N ALA A 79 -9.17 14.50 -20.26
CA ALA A 79 -9.25 15.82 -19.66
C ALA A 79 -9.46 15.75 -18.14
N ARG A 80 -10.36 14.87 -17.67
CA ARG A 80 -10.64 14.69 -16.24
C ARG A 80 -9.42 14.19 -15.48
N VAL A 81 -8.74 13.15 -15.97
CA VAL A 81 -7.56 12.59 -15.29
C VAL A 81 -6.39 13.56 -15.31
N ALA A 82 -6.17 14.28 -16.42
CA ALA A 82 -5.11 15.28 -16.49
C ALA A 82 -5.30 16.40 -15.44
N GLN A 83 -6.53 16.81 -15.15
CA GLN A 83 -6.85 17.78 -14.10
C GLN A 83 -6.68 17.21 -12.68
N LEU A 84 -6.94 15.91 -12.50
CA LEU A 84 -6.81 15.23 -11.21
C LEU A 84 -5.37 14.99 -10.77
N LEU A 85 -4.48 14.63 -11.70
CA LEU A 85 -3.14 14.14 -11.35
C LEU A 85 -2.30 15.11 -10.49
N PRO A 86 -2.23 16.43 -10.78
CA PRO A 86 -1.47 17.38 -9.95
C PRO A 86 -1.97 17.45 -8.51
N THR A 87 -3.27 17.22 -8.33
CA THR A 87 -3.94 17.23 -7.02
C THR A 87 -3.65 15.96 -6.23
N LEU A 88 -3.66 14.81 -6.91
CA LEU A 88 -3.43 13.50 -6.31
C LEU A 88 -1.95 13.26 -5.99
N PHE A 89 -1.07 13.82 -6.80
CA PHE A 89 0.38 13.63 -6.69
C PHE A 89 1.08 14.99 -6.75
N PRO A 90 0.87 15.85 -5.73
CA PRO A 90 1.61 17.09 -5.67
C PRO A 90 3.10 16.74 -5.64
N LEU A 91 3.90 17.43 -6.46
CA LEU A 91 5.36 17.35 -6.38
C LEU A 91 5.77 18.02 -5.05
N ALA A 92 5.74 17.27 -3.95
CA ALA A 92 6.21 17.76 -2.67
C ALA A 92 7.75 17.83 -2.68
N VAL A 93 8.25 19.04 -2.97
CA VAL A 93 9.22 19.80 -2.17
C VAL A 93 10.34 18.98 -1.48
N VAL A 94 11.57 19.20 -1.95
CA VAL A 94 12.85 18.87 -1.32
C VAL A 94 12.93 19.49 0.09
N PRO A 95 13.55 18.82 1.10
CA PRO A 95 13.74 19.43 2.43
C PRO A 95 14.43 20.79 2.35
N GLY A 96 13.79 21.85 2.89
CA GLY A 96 14.33 23.21 2.93
C GLY A 96 13.51 24.29 2.21
N MET A 97 12.40 23.96 1.55
CA MET A 97 11.47 24.93 0.98
C MET A 97 10.15 24.98 1.75
N ALA A 98 9.57 26.18 1.84
CA ALA A 98 8.37 26.49 2.62
C ALA A 98 7.19 25.57 2.30
N ALA A 99 6.40 25.28 3.33
CA ALA A 99 5.22 24.44 3.29
C ALA A 99 4.30 24.79 2.11
N VAL A 100 3.70 23.76 1.51
CA VAL A 100 2.50 23.93 0.70
C VAL A 100 1.47 24.66 1.57
N PRO A 101 0.92 25.80 1.13
CA PRO A 101 0.00 26.59 1.97
C PRO A 101 -1.15 25.72 2.48
N ASP A 102 -1.41 25.78 3.78
CA ASP A 102 -2.54 25.14 4.41
C ASP A 102 -3.83 25.47 3.64
N GLY A 103 -4.58 24.43 3.26
CA GLY A 103 -6.00 24.57 2.93
C GLY A 103 -6.38 25.15 1.57
N ILE A 104 -5.49 25.20 0.56
CA ILE A 104 -5.98 25.39 -0.82
C ILE A 104 -6.66 24.09 -1.27
N ALA A 105 -7.93 24.21 -1.70
CA ALA A 105 -8.89 23.13 -1.93
C ALA A 105 -8.47 22.07 -2.97
N LEU A 106 -7.52 21.20 -2.61
CA LEU A 106 -7.14 20.00 -3.36
C LEU A 106 -8.26 18.95 -3.38
N THR A 107 -9.28 19.06 -2.51
CA THR A 107 -10.35 18.06 -2.44
C THR A 107 -11.45 18.25 -3.49
N ALA A 108 -11.68 19.48 -4.00
CA ALA A 108 -12.82 19.80 -4.87
C ALA A 108 -12.88 18.97 -6.16
N HIS A 109 -11.72 18.52 -6.65
CA HIS A 109 -11.64 17.72 -7.87
C HIS A 109 -11.67 16.21 -7.62
N LEU A 110 -11.48 15.73 -6.38
CA LEU A 110 -11.46 14.29 -6.08
C LEU A 110 -12.83 13.65 -6.37
N PRO A 111 -12.92 12.32 -6.51
CA PRO A 111 -14.21 11.65 -6.47
C PRO A 111 -14.88 11.86 -5.10
N SER A 112 -16.21 12.03 -5.10
CA SER A 112 -17.03 12.21 -3.90
C SER A 112 -16.65 11.36 -2.67
N PRO A 113 -16.34 10.04 -2.79
CA PRO A 113 -15.89 9.26 -1.64
C PRO A 113 -14.67 9.82 -0.89
N PHE A 114 -13.77 10.53 -1.58
CA PHE A 114 -12.55 11.09 -1.02
C PHE A 114 -12.70 12.58 -0.65
N HIS A 115 -13.89 13.16 -0.85
CA HIS A 115 -14.19 14.51 -0.39
C HIS A 115 -14.28 14.52 1.13
N ALA A 116 -13.43 15.33 1.77
CA ALA A 116 -13.47 15.56 3.21
C ALA A 116 -13.36 14.27 4.07
N ASP A 117 -12.69 13.23 3.55
CA ASP A 117 -12.39 11.97 4.25
C ASP A 117 -11.44 12.15 5.45
N GLY A 118 -10.95 13.36 5.69
CA GLY A 118 -10.08 13.70 6.82
C GLY A 118 -8.59 13.48 6.54
N ALA A 119 -8.20 12.98 5.35
CA ALA A 119 -6.80 12.73 5.01
C ALA A 119 -5.94 13.99 4.87
N ASP A 120 -6.59 15.13 4.63
CA ASP A 120 -5.95 16.43 4.46
C ASP A 120 -6.10 17.31 5.73
N ARG A 121 -6.61 16.76 6.84
CA ARG A 121 -6.64 17.48 8.12
C ARG A 121 -5.20 17.66 8.62
N ALA A 122 -4.87 18.88 9.04
CA ALA A 122 -3.64 19.14 9.77
C ALA A 122 -3.62 18.25 11.02
N ALA A 123 -2.54 17.48 11.19
CA ALA A 123 -2.32 16.72 12.40
C ALA A 123 -2.37 17.71 13.59
N PRO A 124 -3.12 17.43 14.68
CA PRO A 124 -3.18 18.32 15.84
C PRO A 124 -1.74 18.66 16.28
N ARG A 125 -1.43 19.90 16.64
CA ARG A 125 -0.05 20.28 17.05
C ARG A 125 0.55 19.39 18.15
N GLU A 126 -0.28 18.75 18.97
CA GLU A 126 0.13 17.72 19.96
C GLU A 126 0.69 16.42 19.36
N SER A 127 0.48 16.15 18.07
CA SER A 127 1.03 14.99 17.36
C SER A 127 2.43 15.22 16.79
N LEU A 128 2.88 16.48 16.72
CA LEU A 128 4.18 16.88 16.17
C LEU A 128 5.31 16.82 17.19
N GLU A 129 4.97 16.79 18.48
CA GLU A 129 5.92 16.54 19.56
C GLU A 129 5.43 15.33 20.35
N THR A 130 6.30 14.34 20.59
CA THR A 130 6.14 13.31 21.64
C THR A 130 5.00 12.29 21.40
N HIS A 131 5.20 10.98 21.34
CA HIS A 131 5.97 10.18 22.28
C HIS A 131 6.37 8.92 21.52
N GLY A 132 7.68 8.76 21.33
CA GLY A 132 8.17 7.41 21.50
C GLY A 132 7.61 6.90 22.83
N SER A 133 6.98 5.73 22.87
CA SER A 133 6.38 5.27 24.11
C SER A 133 7.48 5.09 25.16
N SER A 134 7.23 5.58 26.37
CA SER A 134 8.12 5.42 27.53
C SER A 134 8.09 3.99 28.07
N ALA A 135 7.12 3.18 27.61
CA ALA A 135 7.14 1.75 27.88
C ALA A 135 8.41 1.13 27.30
N ALA A 136 8.95 0.12 27.99
CA ALA A 136 10.18 -0.56 27.58
C ALA A 136 10.11 -1.15 26.16
N ASP A 137 8.89 -1.40 25.68
CA ASP A 137 8.54 -1.92 24.37
C ASP A 137 7.89 -0.91 23.40
N GLY A 138 7.89 0.35 23.80
CA GLY A 138 7.39 1.46 23.02
C GLY A 138 8.22 1.75 21.77
N TRP A 139 7.55 1.94 20.64
CA TRP A 139 8.15 2.54 19.45
C TRP A 139 8.66 3.92 19.81
N GLN A 140 9.87 4.24 19.33
CA GLN A 140 10.50 5.55 19.44
C GLN A 140 11.04 5.92 18.05
N PRO A 141 11.22 7.21 17.75
CA PRO A 141 11.88 7.65 16.51
C PRO A 141 13.14 6.83 16.23
N THR A 142 13.15 6.12 15.10
CA THR A 142 14.18 5.10 14.87
C THR A 142 15.52 5.74 14.50
N PRO A 143 16.65 5.13 14.94
CA PRO A 143 17.98 5.54 14.54
C PRO A 143 18.12 5.60 13.02
N HIS A 144 18.80 6.66 12.53
CA HIS A 144 19.07 7.08 11.12
C HIS A 144 18.37 8.38 10.72
N LEU A 145 17.10 8.58 11.07
CA LEU A 145 16.38 9.83 10.75
C LEU A 145 15.88 10.56 12.00
N PHE A 146 15.66 9.84 13.10
CA PHE A 146 14.98 10.36 14.30
C PHE A 146 13.73 11.18 13.95
N ALA A 147 13.10 10.83 12.82
CA ALA A 147 11.97 11.55 12.29
C ALA A 147 10.74 11.31 13.17
N ALA A 148 9.86 12.29 13.20
CA ALA A 148 8.54 12.14 13.79
C ALA A 148 7.79 10.96 13.15
N GLY A 149 6.79 10.46 13.88
CA GLY A 149 5.92 9.40 13.37
C GLY A 149 5.31 9.80 12.02
N GLU A 150 5.40 8.93 11.02
CA GLU A 150 4.82 9.14 9.70
C GLU A 150 3.30 8.95 9.72
N GLU A 151 2.55 10.04 9.46
CA GLU A 151 1.08 10.07 9.36
C GLU A 151 0.35 9.50 10.60
N PRO A 152 0.64 9.96 11.83
CA PRO A 152 0.13 9.34 13.07
C PRO A 152 -1.40 9.32 13.18
N ASP A 153 -2.07 10.30 12.57
CA ASP A 153 -3.52 10.43 12.58
C ASP A 153 -4.21 9.72 11.41
N TRP A 154 -3.48 8.96 10.58
CA TRP A 154 -4.10 8.32 9.41
C TRP A 154 -5.18 7.29 9.78
N GLY A 155 -5.15 6.77 11.01
CA GLY A 155 -6.23 5.94 11.55
C GLY A 155 -7.56 6.67 11.76
N HIS A 156 -7.58 8.01 11.69
CA HIS A 156 -8.79 8.83 11.78
C HIS A 156 -9.40 9.19 10.41
N VAL A 157 -8.72 8.84 9.32
CA VAL A 157 -9.27 9.00 7.96
C VAL A 157 -10.50 8.09 7.82
N GLN A 158 -11.57 8.63 7.25
CA GLN A 158 -12.80 7.90 7.01
C GLN A 158 -12.54 6.80 5.97
N PRO A 159 -12.76 5.52 6.32
CA PRO A 159 -12.67 4.45 5.34
C PRO A 159 -13.80 4.53 4.31
N GLN A 160 -13.56 3.94 3.14
CA GLN A 160 -14.50 3.96 2.03
C GLN A 160 -15.54 2.85 2.12
N VAL A 161 -15.15 1.69 2.67
CA VAL A 161 -16.00 0.53 2.79
C VAL A 161 -16.04 -0.01 4.22
N LEU A 162 -14.92 0.02 4.95
CA LEU A 162 -14.94 -0.37 6.35
C LEU A 162 -15.83 0.60 7.16
N PRO A 163 -16.69 0.10 8.06
CA PRO A 163 -17.49 0.97 8.93
C PRO A 163 -16.63 1.92 9.76
N HIS A 164 -15.54 1.39 10.31
CA HIS A 164 -14.56 2.13 11.12
C HIS A 164 -13.14 1.64 10.82
N ALA A 165 -12.13 2.50 11.03
CA ALA A 165 -10.72 2.15 10.85
C ALA A 165 -10.29 0.92 11.68
N SER A 166 -10.84 0.78 12.89
CA SER A 166 -10.57 -0.31 13.81
C SER A 166 -11.32 -1.62 13.50
N THR A 167 -12.19 -1.65 12.48
CA THR A 167 -13.02 -2.83 12.15
C THR A 167 -12.17 -4.07 11.91
N CYS A 168 -10.99 -3.89 11.29
CA CYS A 168 -10.05 -4.96 10.98
C CYS A 168 -8.77 -4.83 11.82
N ARG A 169 -8.82 -4.17 12.99
CA ARG A 169 -7.65 -3.99 13.87
C ARG A 169 -6.95 -5.32 14.10
N ALA A 170 -5.62 -5.31 14.05
CA ALA A 170 -4.83 -6.52 14.27
C ALA A 170 -5.04 -6.99 15.71
N GLN A 171 -4.96 -8.30 15.93
CA GLN A 171 -4.98 -8.83 17.30
C GLN A 171 -3.85 -8.23 18.11
N ALA A 172 -4.02 -8.08 19.43
CA ALA A 172 -2.97 -7.54 20.26
C ALA A 172 -1.70 -8.40 20.15
N PRO A 173 -0.52 -7.80 19.93
CA PRO A 173 0.73 -8.56 19.97
C PRO A 173 0.95 -9.08 21.40
N PRO A 174 1.67 -10.21 21.57
CA PRO A 174 2.05 -10.67 22.90
C PRO A 174 2.86 -9.60 23.64
N ALA A 175 2.73 -9.55 24.97
CA ALA A 175 3.53 -8.63 25.78
C ALA A 175 5.03 -8.89 25.58
N TRP A 176 5.85 -7.83 25.53
CA TRP A 176 7.30 -7.93 25.26
C TRP A 176 8.06 -8.86 26.22
N SER A 177 7.66 -8.90 27.48
CA SER A 177 8.25 -9.74 28.54
C SER A 177 7.79 -11.20 28.50
N SER A 178 6.80 -11.54 27.66
CA SER A 178 6.25 -12.90 27.58
C SER A 178 7.20 -13.88 26.88
N MET A 179 7.05 -15.17 27.20
CA MET A 179 7.74 -16.26 26.49
C MET A 179 7.39 -16.27 24.99
N ALA A 180 6.14 -15.94 24.66
CA ALA A 180 5.69 -15.85 23.26
C ALA A 180 6.50 -14.81 22.48
N PHE A 181 6.73 -13.62 23.05
CA PHE A 181 7.55 -12.61 22.38
C PHE A 181 9.04 -12.97 22.38
N ALA A 182 9.53 -13.68 23.41
CA ALA A 182 10.89 -14.22 23.39
C ALA A 182 11.12 -15.17 22.20
N SER A 183 10.16 -16.06 21.91
CA SER A 183 10.20 -16.92 20.72
C SER A 183 10.19 -16.12 19.42
N ILE A 184 9.42 -15.02 19.35
CA ILE A 184 9.39 -14.12 18.18
C ILE A 184 10.76 -13.46 17.96
N ARG A 185 11.45 -13.03 19.02
CA ARG A 185 12.82 -12.48 18.93
C ARG A 185 13.82 -13.54 18.46
N ALA A 186 13.73 -14.77 18.97
CA ALA A 186 14.59 -15.87 18.53
C ALA A 186 14.39 -16.17 17.03
N ALA A 187 13.14 -16.21 16.57
CA ALA A 187 12.81 -16.39 15.16
C ALA A 187 13.30 -15.21 14.29
N PHE A 188 13.23 -13.98 14.80
CA PHE A 188 13.80 -12.82 14.12
C PHE A 188 15.31 -12.96 13.90
N LEU A 189 16.06 -13.38 14.93
CA LEU A 189 17.51 -13.59 14.81
C LEU A 189 17.85 -14.66 13.76
N GLN A 190 17.11 -15.76 13.74
CA GLN A 190 17.30 -16.84 12.75
C GLN A 190 16.99 -16.39 11.31
N ALA A 191 16.10 -15.41 11.14
CA ALA A 191 15.73 -14.90 9.83
C ALA A 191 16.74 -13.88 9.26
N GLN A 192 17.76 -13.47 10.04
CA GLN A 192 18.72 -12.46 9.58
C GLN A 192 19.65 -13.02 8.51
N PRO A 193 19.85 -12.29 7.40
CA PRO A 193 20.63 -12.78 6.27
C PRO A 193 22.12 -12.82 6.61
N THR A 194 22.75 -13.96 6.33
CA THR A 194 24.19 -14.19 6.57
C THR A 194 25.03 -14.06 5.31
N THR A 195 24.39 -13.93 4.15
CA THR A 195 25.05 -13.85 2.82
C THR A 195 24.63 -12.61 2.04
N ALA A 196 25.48 -12.15 1.13
CA ALA A 196 25.16 -11.05 0.22
C ALA A 196 23.92 -11.33 -0.66
N GLY A 197 23.75 -12.58 -1.11
CA GLY A 197 22.59 -13.00 -1.90
C GLY A 197 21.26 -12.90 -1.12
N GLN A 198 21.24 -13.32 0.15
CA GLN A 198 20.06 -13.17 1.00
C GLN A 198 19.75 -11.69 1.29
N ARG A 199 20.78 -10.87 1.55
CA ARG A 199 20.61 -9.41 1.73
C ARG A 199 20.03 -8.77 0.47
N LEU A 200 20.53 -9.12 -0.70
CA LEU A 200 20.01 -8.63 -1.98
C LEU A 200 18.55 -9.06 -2.20
N SER A 201 18.20 -10.31 -1.86
CA SER A 201 16.81 -10.79 -1.93
C SER A 201 15.87 -9.99 -1.03
N ALA A 202 16.25 -9.79 0.25
CA ALA A 202 15.49 -8.98 1.19
C ALA A 202 15.33 -7.52 0.71
N TRP A 203 16.39 -6.95 0.16
CA TRP A 203 16.36 -5.60 -0.42
C TRP A 203 15.44 -5.49 -1.64
N ARG A 204 15.43 -6.47 -2.55
CA ARG A 204 14.56 -6.46 -3.75
C ARG A 204 13.08 -6.41 -3.39
N TRP A 205 12.69 -7.19 -2.38
CA TRP A 205 11.31 -7.23 -1.87
C TRP A 205 10.97 -6.06 -0.95
N ASN A 206 11.87 -5.07 -0.77
CA ASN A 206 11.54 -3.79 -0.16
C ASN A 206 10.57 -2.96 -1.03
N LEU A 207 10.65 -3.14 -2.35
CA LEU A 207 9.83 -2.43 -3.35
C LEU A 207 10.00 -0.90 -3.34
N ALA A 208 11.02 -0.36 -2.66
CA ALA A 208 11.24 1.08 -2.51
C ALA A 208 11.66 1.79 -3.80
N ALA A 209 12.40 1.13 -4.70
CA ALA A 209 12.86 1.73 -5.95
C ALA A 209 12.06 1.22 -7.17
N ARG A 210 11.73 2.12 -8.11
CA ARG A 210 11.11 1.88 -9.44
C ARG A 210 9.64 1.41 -9.48
N SER A 211 9.05 0.97 -8.35
CA SER A 211 7.65 0.51 -8.33
C SER A 211 6.66 1.49 -7.70
N GLY A 212 7.10 2.62 -7.13
CA GLY A 212 6.21 3.53 -6.37
C GLY A 212 5.78 2.92 -5.03
N GLY A 213 6.68 2.17 -4.40
CA GLY A 213 6.41 1.42 -3.17
C GLY A 213 5.50 0.20 -3.38
N VAL A 214 5.05 -0.39 -2.27
CA VAL A 214 4.16 -1.56 -2.29
C VAL A 214 2.81 -1.27 -2.97
N ILE A 215 2.30 -0.04 -2.89
CA ILE A 215 1.06 0.37 -3.58
C ILE A 215 1.24 0.31 -5.09
N GLY A 216 2.25 1.01 -5.62
CA GLY A 216 2.48 1.03 -7.06
C GLY A 216 2.85 -0.36 -7.61
N TYR A 217 3.54 -1.21 -6.83
CA TYR A 217 3.75 -2.61 -7.18
C TYR A 217 2.44 -3.38 -7.39
N TRP A 218 1.51 -3.32 -6.43
CA TRP A 218 0.25 -4.07 -6.53
C TRP A 218 -0.69 -3.51 -7.60
N PHE A 219 -0.67 -2.20 -7.84
CA PHE A 219 -1.37 -1.61 -8.99
C PHE A 219 -0.78 -2.08 -10.32
N ARG A 220 0.55 -2.17 -10.43
CA ARG A 220 1.22 -2.73 -11.61
C ARG A 220 0.83 -4.18 -11.86
N VAL A 221 0.87 -5.02 -10.81
CA VAL A 221 0.44 -6.42 -10.89
C VAL A 221 -1.02 -6.50 -11.35
N GLY A 222 -1.92 -5.72 -10.73
CA GLY A 222 -3.33 -5.66 -11.10
C GLY A 222 -3.54 -5.22 -12.55
N ARG A 223 -2.85 -4.15 -12.97
CA ARG A 223 -2.94 -3.60 -14.33
C ARG A 223 -2.45 -4.59 -15.37
N ILE A 224 -1.34 -5.30 -15.14
CA ILE A 224 -0.82 -6.31 -16.06
C ILE A 224 -1.80 -7.49 -16.12
N LEU A 225 -2.16 -8.05 -14.95
CA LEU A 225 -2.99 -9.26 -14.88
C LEU A 225 -4.39 -9.03 -15.47
N LEU A 226 -5.06 -7.95 -15.08
CA LEU A 226 -6.41 -7.61 -15.55
C LEU A 226 -6.39 -7.02 -16.96
N GLY A 227 -5.33 -6.30 -17.33
CA GLY A 227 -5.15 -5.73 -18.67
C GLY A 227 -4.97 -6.80 -19.74
N SER A 228 -4.28 -7.90 -19.41
CA SER A 228 -4.16 -9.07 -20.29
C SER A 228 -5.45 -9.91 -20.37
N ALA A 229 -6.44 -9.65 -19.51
CA ALA A 229 -7.75 -10.31 -19.61
C ALA A 229 -8.61 -9.64 -20.68
N HIS A 230 -9.28 -10.44 -21.50
CA HIS A 230 -10.22 -10.00 -22.54
C HIS A 230 -11.57 -9.58 -21.91
N ILE A 231 -11.57 -8.51 -21.11
CA ILE A 231 -12.74 -7.97 -20.41
C ILE A 231 -13.12 -6.56 -20.90
N PRO A 232 -14.37 -6.09 -20.77
CA PRO A 232 -14.72 -4.71 -21.14
C PRO A 232 -13.94 -3.65 -20.34
N ALA A 233 -13.75 -2.45 -20.90
CA ALA A 233 -13.05 -1.34 -20.24
C ALA A 233 -13.68 -0.96 -18.89
N THR A 234 -15.02 -0.98 -18.82
CA THR A 234 -15.79 -0.75 -17.60
C THR A 234 -15.44 -1.75 -16.51
N ARG A 235 -15.37 -3.05 -16.84
CA ARG A 235 -14.99 -4.12 -15.90
C ARG A 235 -13.54 -3.99 -15.45
N LEU A 236 -12.62 -3.64 -16.36
CA LEU A 236 -11.22 -3.39 -16.02
C LEU A 236 -11.07 -2.21 -15.05
N ALA A 237 -11.68 -1.06 -15.36
CA ALA A 237 -11.59 0.13 -14.51
C ALA A 237 -12.17 -0.11 -13.12
N ARG A 238 -13.32 -0.79 -13.05
CA ARG A 238 -13.96 -1.20 -11.80
C ARG A 238 -13.09 -2.14 -10.97
N ALA A 239 -12.48 -3.15 -11.59
CA ALA A 239 -11.59 -4.08 -10.91
C ALA A 239 -10.38 -3.35 -10.28
N LEU A 240 -9.81 -2.36 -10.98
CA LEU A 240 -8.72 -1.53 -10.47
C LEU A 240 -9.20 -0.55 -9.38
N ALA A 241 -10.43 -0.04 -9.46
CA ALA A 241 -11.03 0.77 -8.40
C ALA A 241 -11.25 -0.05 -7.11
N ILE A 242 -11.72 -1.30 -7.22
CA ILE A 242 -11.87 -2.21 -6.07
C ILE A 242 -10.52 -2.49 -5.41
N LEU A 243 -9.47 -2.74 -6.21
CA LEU A 243 -8.10 -2.88 -5.70
C LEU A 243 -7.65 -1.63 -4.94
N GLY A 244 -7.88 -0.45 -5.52
CA GLY A 244 -7.53 0.83 -4.89
C GLY A 244 -8.24 1.05 -3.56
N ILE A 245 -9.56 0.87 -3.53
CA ILE A 245 -10.37 0.99 -2.31
C ILE A 245 -9.85 0.03 -1.22
N ALA A 246 -9.59 -1.24 -1.58
CA ALA A 246 -9.09 -2.21 -0.61
C ALA A 246 -7.71 -1.84 -0.06
N LEU A 247 -6.80 -1.33 -0.89
CA LEU A 247 -5.49 -0.88 -0.44
C LEU A 247 -5.59 0.37 0.44
N HIS A 248 -6.49 1.31 0.13
CA HIS A 248 -6.71 2.52 0.93
C HIS A 248 -7.28 2.20 2.32
N ASP A 249 -8.38 1.43 2.39
CA ASP A 249 -8.97 1.01 3.64
C ASP A 249 -8.01 0.14 4.48
N ALA A 250 -7.18 -0.68 3.81
CA ALA A 250 -6.16 -1.48 4.47
C ALA A 250 -5.04 -0.60 5.06
N CYS A 251 -4.65 0.49 4.38
CA CYS A 251 -3.72 1.49 4.95
C CYS A 251 -4.31 2.15 6.19
N ILE A 252 -5.58 2.55 6.15
CA ILE A 252 -6.29 3.16 7.29
C ILE A 252 -6.27 2.22 8.51
N ALA A 253 -6.72 0.97 8.34
CA ALA A 253 -6.73 -0.03 9.41
C ALA A 253 -5.31 -0.36 9.92
N CYS A 254 -4.32 -0.40 9.02
CA CYS A 254 -2.93 -0.64 9.38
C CYS A 254 -2.37 0.49 10.27
N TRP A 255 -2.57 1.74 9.88
CA TRP A 255 -2.10 2.90 10.64
C TRP A 255 -2.83 3.04 11.97
N GLU A 256 -4.14 2.80 11.99
CA GLU A 256 -4.91 2.68 13.23
C GLU A 256 -4.27 1.68 14.19
N SER A 257 -3.98 0.45 13.72
CA SER A 257 -3.35 -0.58 14.57
C SER A 257 -1.92 -0.22 14.99
N LYS A 258 -1.13 0.39 14.09
CA LYS A 258 0.24 0.83 14.40
C LYS A 258 0.29 1.82 15.54
N TYR A 259 -0.54 2.86 15.48
CA TYR A 259 -0.54 3.92 16.48
C TYR A 259 -1.37 3.57 17.71
N HIS A 260 -2.22 2.54 17.63
CA HIS A 260 -2.85 1.90 18.80
C HIS A 260 -1.84 1.09 19.63
N TYR A 261 -1.07 0.19 19.01
CA TYR A 261 -0.14 -0.70 19.74
C TYR A 261 1.25 -0.11 19.98
N ARG A 262 1.71 0.77 19.08
CA ARG A 262 3.02 1.44 19.17
C ARG A 262 4.20 0.50 19.46
N LEU A 263 4.20 -0.70 18.87
CA LEU A 263 5.27 -1.69 19.10
C LEU A 263 6.62 -1.24 18.53
N LEU A 264 7.68 -1.41 19.30
CA LEU A 264 9.06 -1.10 18.89
C LEU A 264 9.52 -1.86 17.64
N ARG A 265 10.46 -1.25 16.91
CA ARG A 265 11.14 -1.82 15.75
C ARG A 265 12.34 -2.67 16.16
N PRO A 266 12.69 -3.74 15.43
CA PRO A 266 13.83 -4.60 15.79
C PRO A 266 15.13 -3.85 16.07
N ILE A 267 15.44 -2.78 15.32
CA ILE A 267 16.62 -1.93 15.56
C ILE A 267 16.70 -1.36 16.99
N GLN A 268 15.56 -0.98 17.59
CA GLN A 268 15.51 -0.43 18.94
C GLN A 268 15.86 -1.45 20.02
N TRP A 269 15.70 -2.75 19.73
CA TRP A 269 16.15 -3.83 20.61
C TRP A 269 17.57 -4.26 20.26
N MET A 270 17.83 -4.55 18.99
CA MET A 270 19.12 -5.05 18.52
C MET A 270 20.28 -4.13 18.90
N GLN A 271 20.11 -2.81 18.82
CA GLN A 271 21.18 -1.87 19.17
C GLN A 271 21.47 -1.75 20.68
N ARG A 272 20.60 -2.30 21.55
CA ARG A 272 20.88 -2.37 22.99
C ARG A 272 22.02 -3.35 23.29
N ASP A 273 22.02 -4.49 22.60
CA ASP A 273 22.96 -5.59 22.83
C ASP A 273 24.03 -5.71 21.73
N MET A 274 23.74 -5.21 20.52
CA MET A 274 24.59 -5.25 19.33
C MET A 274 24.65 -3.86 18.67
N PRO A 275 25.43 -2.90 19.20
CA PRO A 275 25.40 -1.49 18.77
C PRO A 275 25.82 -1.26 17.32
N HIS A 276 26.56 -2.19 16.71
CA HIS A 276 27.00 -2.11 15.32
C HIS A 276 26.03 -2.80 14.33
N TRP A 277 24.98 -3.45 14.82
CA TRP A 277 24.01 -4.09 13.94
C TRP A 277 23.12 -3.03 13.27
N TRP A 278 22.94 -3.18 11.95
CA TRP A 278 22.06 -2.35 11.14
C TRP A 278 21.18 -3.22 10.23
N PRO A 279 19.90 -2.85 10.04
CA PRO A 279 19.01 -3.53 9.11
C PRO A 279 19.50 -3.37 7.66
N VAL A 280 19.06 -4.27 6.78
CA VAL A 280 19.42 -4.26 5.34
C VAL A 280 18.86 -3.03 4.63
N ILE A 281 17.74 -2.49 5.12
CA ILE A 281 17.07 -1.30 4.61
C ILE A 281 16.83 -0.31 5.74
N THR A 282 16.68 0.97 5.40
CA THR A 282 16.32 2.01 6.37
C THR A 282 15.03 1.66 7.10
N THR A 283 15.04 1.78 8.43
CA THR A 283 13.85 1.54 9.25
C THR A 283 12.87 2.70 9.06
N PRO A 284 11.61 2.44 8.65
CA PRO A 284 10.63 3.52 8.48
C PRO A 284 10.22 4.15 9.82
N ALA A 285 9.92 5.46 9.79
CA ALA A 285 9.58 6.28 10.94
C ALA A 285 8.12 6.07 11.42
N HIS A 286 7.72 4.83 11.66
CA HIS A 286 6.41 4.49 12.23
C HIS A 286 6.49 3.15 12.99
N PRO A 287 5.54 2.85 13.91
CA PRO A 287 5.54 1.61 14.69
C PRO A 287 5.62 0.32 13.86
N ALA A 288 6.12 -0.74 14.48
CA ALA A 288 6.37 -2.02 13.81
C ALA A 288 5.08 -2.77 13.45
N TYR A 289 4.15 -2.89 14.39
CA TYR A 289 3.05 -3.85 14.29
C TYR A 289 1.71 -3.22 13.85
N PRO A 290 0.99 -3.79 12.86
CA PRO A 290 1.42 -4.86 11.95
C PRO A 290 2.29 -4.32 10.80
N SER A 291 2.86 -5.18 9.95
CA SER A 291 3.68 -4.72 8.81
C SER A 291 2.80 -4.14 7.69
N ALA A 292 3.03 -2.88 7.30
CA ALA A 292 2.27 -2.23 6.23
C ALA A 292 2.40 -2.96 4.89
N HIS A 293 3.63 -3.35 4.51
CA HIS A 293 3.86 -4.16 3.31
C HIS A 293 3.05 -5.47 3.34
N ALA A 294 2.98 -6.15 4.48
CA ALA A 294 2.24 -7.39 4.62
C ALA A 294 0.71 -7.17 4.58
N VAL A 295 0.20 -6.12 5.24
CA VAL A 295 -1.22 -5.74 5.17
C VAL A 295 -1.64 -5.45 3.74
N LEU A 296 -0.89 -4.61 3.03
CA LEU A 296 -1.21 -4.23 1.65
C LEU A 296 -1.06 -5.41 0.69
N ALA A 297 -0.07 -6.27 0.90
CA ALA A 297 0.08 -7.51 0.15
C ALA A 297 -1.06 -8.51 0.40
N GLY A 298 -1.51 -8.64 1.65
CA GLY A 298 -2.67 -9.46 2.02
C GLY A 298 -3.94 -8.97 1.32
N ALA A 299 -4.20 -7.65 1.36
CA ALA A 299 -5.36 -7.04 0.73
C ALA A 299 -5.34 -7.20 -0.80
N ALA A 300 -4.25 -6.81 -1.45
CA ALA A 300 -4.12 -6.88 -2.90
C ALA A 300 -4.18 -8.32 -3.43
N SER A 301 -3.45 -9.25 -2.82
CA SER A 301 -3.46 -10.64 -3.26
C SER A 301 -4.83 -11.31 -3.10
N ALA A 302 -5.59 -10.93 -2.05
CA ALA A 302 -6.94 -11.42 -1.84
C ALA A 302 -7.93 -10.85 -2.87
N VAL A 303 -7.91 -9.54 -3.12
CA VAL A 303 -8.76 -8.90 -4.14
C VAL A 303 -8.45 -9.45 -5.54
N LEU A 304 -7.18 -9.39 -5.96
CA LEU A 304 -6.78 -9.87 -7.27
C LEU A 304 -7.00 -11.37 -7.42
N GLY A 305 -6.79 -12.15 -6.37
CA GLY A 305 -7.07 -13.59 -6.38
C GLY A 305 -8.56 -13.93 -6.40
N ALA A 306 -9.44 -13.05 -5.94
CA ALA A 306 -10.88 -13.19 -6.11
C ALA A 306 -11.29 -12.89 -7.56
N LEU A 307 -10.75 -11.80 -8.13
CA LEU A 307 -11.03 -11.37 -9.49
C LEU A 307 -10.43 -12.31 -10.55
N MET A 308 -9.25 -12.87 -10.29
CA MET A 308 -8.50 -13.76 -11.19
C MET A 308 -8.12 -15.06 -10.45
N PRO A 309 -9.06 -16.01 -10.30
CA PRO A 309 -8.85 -17.24 -9.52
C PRO A 309 -7.63 -18.06 -9.95
N ALA A 310 -7.32 -18.07 -11.26
CA ALA A 310 -6.16 -18.80 -11.80
C ALA A 310 -4.81 -18.28 -11.26
N ALA A 311 -4.70 -16.99 -10.91
CA ALA A 311 -3.48 -16.38 -10.37
C ALA A 311 -3.42 -16.40 -8.84
N ARG A 312 -4.49 -16.84 -8.16
CA ARG A 312 -4.65 -16.72 -6.69
C ARG A 312 -3.49 -17.32 -5.91
N ARG A 313 -3.02 -18.50 -6.30
CA ARG A 313 -1.90 -19.18 -5.61
C ARG A 313 -0.61 -18.36 -5.72
N ASP A 314 -0.30 -17.87 -6.91
CA ASP A 314 0.93 -17.12 -7.19
C ASP A 314 0.90 -15.76 -6.47
N LEU A 315 -0.24 -15.08 -6.48
CA LEU A 315 -0.44 -13.80 -5.78
C LEU A 315 -0.26 -13.96 -4.26
N ARG A 316 -0.78 -15.03 -3.66
CA ARG A 316 -0.59 -15.34 -2.23
C ARG A 316 0.87 -15.65 -1.91
N TRP A 317 1.54 -16.39 -2.78
CA TRP A 317 2.97 -16.67 -2.64
C TRP A 317 3.79 -15.37 -2.66
N VAL A 318 3.54 -14.48 -3.62
CA VAL A 318 4.18 -13.15 -3.69
C VAL A 318 3.94 -12.35 -2.41
N ALA A 319 2.71 -12.34 -1.89
CA ALA A 319 2.40 -11.64 -0.65
C ALA A 319 3.20 -12.19 0.55
N GLY A 320 3.34 -13.51 0.63
CA GLY A 320 4.20 -14.17 1.62
C GLY A 320 5.67 -13.76 1.49
N GLN A 321 6.21 -13.69 0.27
CA GLN A 321 7.59 -13.26 0.03
C GLN A 321 7.82 -11.81 0.48
N ILE A 322 6.87 -10.90 0.16
CA ILE A 322 6.92 -9.51 0.61
C ILE A 322 6.96 -9.44 2.14
N ALA A 323 6.09 -10.17 2.84
CA ALA A 323 6.03 -10.18 4.30
C ALA A 323 7.34 -10.73 4.92
N SER A 324 7.81 -11.88 4.47
CA SER A 324 9.03 -12.53 4.97
C SER A 324 10.28 -11.67 4.72
N ALA A 325 10.35 -11.00 3.57
CA ALA A 325 11.47 -10.13 3.25
C ALA A 325 11.60 -8.94 4.22
N ARG A 326 10.49 -8.47 4.82
CA ARG A 326 10.56 -7.39 5.83
C ARG A 326 11.29 -7.81 7.10
N VAL A 327 11.14 -9.08 7.47
CA VAL A 327 11.82 -9.69 8.62
C VAL A 327 13.29 -9.88 8.32
N ALA A 328 13.60 -10.47 7.16
CA ALA A 328 14.97 -10.64 6.68
C ALA A 328 15.69 -9.31 6.44
N ALA A 329 14.95 -8.24 6.10
CA ALA A 329 15.53 -6.91 5.96
C ALA A 329 15.78 -6.21 7.31
N GLY A 330 15.37 -6.82 8.44
CA GLY A 330 15.64 -6.32 9.79
C GLY A 330 14.66 -5.24 10.30
N VAL A 331 13.55 -4.97 9.59
CA VAL A 331 12.65 -3.85 9.93
C VAL A 331 11.34 -4.26 10.60
N HIS A 332 11.03 -5.55 10.62
CA HIS A 332 9.79 -6.08 11.19
C HIS A 332 10.02 -7.39 11.94
N TRP A 333 9.17 -7.64 12.95
CA TRP A 333 9.10 -8.93 13.62
C TRP A 333 8.35 -9.95 12.75
N PRO A 334 8.62 -11.27 12.89
CA PRO A 334 7.83 -12.31 12.22
C PRO A 334 6.31 -12.18 12.41
N ILE A 335 5.87 -11.77 13.61
CA ILE A 335 4.45 -11.58 13.91
C ILE A 335 3.83 -10.42 13.12
N ASP A 336 4.60 -9.37 12.83
CA ASP A 336 4.11 -8.21 12.06
C ASP A 336 3.68 -8.64 10.65
N GLY A 337 4.40 -9.58 10.05
CA GLY A 337 4.13 -10.11 8.72
C GLY A 337 2.91 -11.01 8.68
N THR A 338 2.83 -11.98 9.60
CA THR A 338 1.70 -12.93 9.66
C THR A 338 0.38 -12.24 10.01
N ALA A 339 0.38 -11.39 11.04
CA ALA A 339 -0.79 -10.60 11.41
C ALA A 339 -1.17 -9.60 10.31
N GLY A 340 -0.17 -9.00 9.64
CA GLY A 340 -0.40 -8.09 8.53
C GLY A 340 -1.13 -8.76 7.37
N LEU A 341 -0.63 -9.91 6.89
CA LEU A 341 -1.29 -10.66 5.82
C LEU A 341 -2.75 -11.01 6.16
N ALA A 342 -2.99 -11.47 7.40
CA ALA A 342 -4.33 -11.82 7.87
C ALA A 342 -5.27 -10.60 7.91
N MET A 343 -4.81 -9.47 8.46
CA MET A 343 -5.56 -8.21 8.47
C MET A 343 -5.92 -7.77 7.03
N GLY A 344 -4.95 -7.76 6.13
CA GLY A 344 -5.19 -7.38 4.73
C GLY A 344 -6.26 -8.23 4.06
N GLN A 345 -6.25 -9.54 4.30
CA GLN A 345 -7.26 -10.47 3.79
C GLN A 345 -8.65 -10.18 4.38
N GLN A 346 -8.75 -9.80 5.66
CA GLN A 346 -10.02 -9.42 6.29
C GLN A 346 -10.61 -8.14 5.70
N VAL A 347 -9.75 -7.15 5.39
CA VAL A 347 -10.16 -5.92 4.69
C VAL A 347 -10.67 -6.27 3.30
N ALA A 348 -9.91 -7.04 2.51
CA ALA A 348 -10.32 -7.45 1.17
C ALA A 348 -11.66 -8.21 1.18
N ALA A 349 -11.88 -9.11 2.14
CA ALA A 349 -13.15 -9.83 2.26
C ALA A 349 -14.35 -8.88 2.46
N ARG A 350 -14.20 -7.85 3.30
CA ARG A 350 -15.25 -6.83 3.51
C ARG A 350 -15.48 -5.98 2.27
N VAL A 351 -14.41 -5.57 1.60
CA VAL A 351 -14.50 -4.79 0.36
C VAL A 351 -15.23 -5.57 -0.72
N LEU A 352 -14.89 -6.84 -0.91
CA LEU A 352 -15.53 -7.70 -1.90
C LEU A 352 -16.99 -8.03 -1.56
N ALA A 353 -17.31 -8.15 -0.26
CA ALA A 353 -18.68 -8.41 0.20
C ALA A 353 -19.58 -7.17 0.19
N HIS A 354 -19.01 -5.96 0.08
CA HIS A 354 -19.77 -4.73 0.10
C HIS A 354 -20.76 -4.68 -1.07
N THR A 355 -22.04 -4.40 -0.78
CA THR A 355 -23.13 -4.62 -1.73
C THR A 355 -22.96 -3.88 -3.05
N HIS A 356 -22.45 -2.64 -3.02
CA HIS A 356 -22.15 -1.88 -4.24
C HIS A 356 -21.00 -2.48 -5.05
N VAL A 357 -20.01 -3.09 -4.39
CA VAL A 357 -18.87 -3.77 -5.04
C VAL A 357 -19.30 -5.13 -5.59
N ALA A 358 -20.05 -5.92 -4.81
CA ALA A 358 -20.54 -7.23 -5.21
C ALA A 358 -21.47 -7.15 -6.44
N ARG A 359 -22.50 -6.28 -6.41
CA ARG A 359 -23.39 -6.06 -7.58
C ARG A 359 -22.62 -5.63 -8.83
N ARG A 360 -21.54 -4.86 -8.64
CA ARG A 360 -20.65 -4.39 -9.70
C ARG A 360 -19.78 -5.52 -10.29
N LEU A 361 -19.48 -6.58 -9.54
CA LEU A 361 -18.77 -7.77 -10.04
C LEU A 361 -19.69 -8.73 -10.81
N GLU A 362 -20.97 -8.78 -10.44
CA GLU A 362 -21.96 -9.70 -11.01
C GLU A 362 -22.62 -9.19 -12.29
N ALA A 363 -22.60 -7.88 -12.55
CA ALA A 363 -23.08 -7.29 -13.80
C ALA A 363 -22.27 -7.87 -14.99
N ARG A 364 -22.91 -8.81 -15.71
CA ARG A 364 -22.33 -9.56 -16.83
C ARG A 364 -22.09 -8.71 -18.06
#